data_AF-C3Y0M9-F1
#
_entry.id   AF-C3Y0M9-F1
#
_cell.length_a   1.000
_cell.length_b   1.000
_cell.length_c   1.000
_cell.angle_alpha   90.00
_cell.angle_beta   90.00
_cell.angle_gamma   90.00
#
_symmetry.space_group_name_H-M   'P 1'
#
loop_
_entity.id
_entity.type
_entity.pdbx_description
1 polymer ?
#
loop_
_entity_poly.entity_id
_entity_poly.type
_entity_poly.pdbx_seq_one_letter_code
_entity_poly.pdbx_strand_id
1 'polypeptide(L)'
;MAAPMGDLGPCKKKMKEMTTADGDTSIAPASTASPGVNIPHPVPVLSDDIMAPVPLIDVYVAPVLDKKQTSRLIKEVSSRFPLPDLLHLKRVNSQKSGNKETTIQILLSKAPSSEDGSSADSESRDPTENGFHFDGLGKPFLTKVAVRPAITRRQFEHCVQYWPTAFHEDKLLERRLKGDFFTSEELQSIQKYMQRALQAAQHAKQTGMEPVGAVVVDPVADEVIGVGHDLRHAGNPLHHAVMVAVDTVASSQDGGYWDHRGETGSS
;
A
#
# COMPACT_ATOMS: atom_id res chain seq x y z
N MET A 1 -43.57 -2.67 -80.98
CA MET A 1 -44.87 -3.31 -81.23
C MET A 1 -45.28 -4.03 -79.95
N ALA A 2 -46.51 -3.73 -79.48
CA ALA A 2 -47.35 -4.54 -78.61
C ALA A 2 -46.80 -5.03 -77.23
N ALA A 3 -47.36 -4.43 -76.18
CA ALA A 3 -47.79 -5.11 -74.94
C ALA A 3 -48.72 -6.32 -75.29
N PRO A 4 -49.10 -7.28 -74.40
CA PRO A 4 -49.46 -7.04 -72.99
C PRO A 4 -49.37 -8.23 -71.98
N MET A 5 -49.70 -7.91 -70.72
CA MET A 5 -50.67 -8.55 -69.79
C MET A 5 -51.03 -10.04 -69.99
N GLY A 6 -51.24 -10.89 -69.00
CA GLY A 6 -51.35 -10.78 -67.54
C GLY A 6 -51.02 -12.18 -66.98
N ASP A 7 -51.40 -12.63 -65.80
CA ASP A 7 -52.38 -12.23 -64.81
C ASP A 7 -52.12 -13.18 -63.59
N LEU A 8 -52.79 -12.88 -62.48
CA LEU A 8 -53.07 -13.79 -61.35
C LEU A 8 -51.99 -13.92 -60.26
N GLY A 9 -52.02 -12.93 -59.36
CA GLY A 9 -52.00 -13.26 -57.93
C GLY A 9 -53.36 -13.85 -57.49
N PRO A 10 -53.65 -14.00 -56.18
CA PRO A 10 -52.87 -13.60 -55.00
C PRO A 10 -52.71 -14.82 -54.05
N CYS A 11 -52.31 -14.80 -52.78
CA CYS A 11 -52.35 -13.80 -51.73
C CYS A 11 -51.49 -14.32 -50.56
N LYS A 12 -50.75 -13.40 -49.94
CA LYS A 12 -50.41 -13.33 -48.51
C LYS A 12 -49.33 -14.28 -47.95
N LYS A 13 -48.13 -13.69 -47.94
CA LYS A 13 -47.28 -13.39 -46.76
C LYS A 13 -46.77 -14.58 -45.93
N LYS A 14 -45.46 -14.84 -46.07
CA LYS A 14 -44.55 -15.06 -44.94
C LYS A 14 -43.18 -14.42 -45.22
N MET A 15 -42.50 -14.10 -44.13
CA MET A 15 -41.32 -13.25 -43.97
C MET A 15 -40.22 -13.38 -45.04
N LYS A 16 -39.59 -12.24 -45.31
CA LYS A 16 -38.53 -11.99 -46.27
C LYS A 16 -37.15 -12.08 -45.59
N GLU A 17 -36.29 -12.93 -46.18
CA GLU A 17 -34.83 -12.82 -46.45
C GLU A 17 -33.86 -12.56 -45.27
N MET A 18 -32.74 -13.27 -45.03
CA MET A 18 -31.86 -14.17 -45.81
C MET A 18 -31.41 -13.60 -47.14
N THR A 19 -30.14 -13.17 -47.29
CA THR A 19 -29.32 -13.30 -48.52
C THR A 19 -27.86 -12.85 -48.26
N THR A 20 -26.97 -13.85 -48.36
CA THR A 20 -25.62 -13.95 -48.98
C THR A 20 -24.65 -12.75 -48.97
N ALA A 21 -23.44 -12.91 -48.42
CA ALA A 21 -22.22 -13.49 -49.01
C ALA A 21 -21.47 -12.53 -49.94
N ASP A 22 -20.29 -12.10 -49.49
CA ASP A 22 -19.13 -11.85 -50.33
C ASP A 22 -17.87 -12.04 -49.49
N GLY A 23 -16.87 -12.67 -50.10
CA GLY A 23 -15.67 -13.17 -49.45
C GLY A 23 -14.69 -12.08 -49.04
N ASP A 24 -14.01 -12.33 -47.92
CA ASP A 24 -12.69 -11.78 -47.66
C ASP A 24 -11.91 -12.79 -46.81
N THR A 25 -10.90 -13.42 -47.42
CA THR A 25 -9.99 -14.34 -46.74
C THR A 25 -8.96 -13.51 -45.98
N SER A 26 -9.39 -12.95 -44.85
CA SER A 26 -8.51 -12.41 -43.83
C SER A 26 -7.94 -13.56 -43.01
N ILE A 27 -6.69 -13.92 -43.28
CA ILE A 27 -5.87 -14.70 -42.36
C ILE A 27 -5.75 -13.88 -41.07
N ALA A 28 -6.56 -14.23 -40.07
CA ALA A 28 -6.38 -13.72 -38.73
C ALA A 28 -4.98 -14.13 -38.25
N PRO A 29 -4.15 -13.21 -37.71
CA PRO A 29 -2.93 -13.63 -37.06
C PRO A 29 -3.34 -14.53 -35.89
N ALA A 30 -2.82 -15.76 -35.91
CA ALA A 30 -2.90 -16.65 -34.78
C ALA A 30 -2.41 -15.88 -33.56
N SER A 31 -3.34 -15.55 -32.66
CA SER A 31 -3.04 -15.04 -31.35
C SER A 31 -2.33 -16.16 -30.60
N THR A 32 -1.01 -16.25 -30.77
CA THR A 32 -0.10 -16.99 -29.92
C THR A 32 0.03 -16.23 -28.60
N ALA A 33 -1.08 -16.11 -27.87
CA ALA A 33 -1.01 -15.90 -26.44
C ALA A 33 -0.59 -17.25 -25.87
N SER A 34 0.73 -17.41 -25.68
CA SER A 34 1.29 -18.45 -24.84
C SER A 34 0.45 -18.54 -23.56
N PRO A 35 0.13 -19.73 -23.04
CA PRO A 35 -0.67 -19.87 -21.83
C PRO A 35 -0.04 -19.01 -20.75
N GLY A 36 -0.77 -17.96 -20.34
CA GLY A 36 -0.26 -16.90 -19.50
C GLY A 36 0.26 -17.49 -18.21
N VAL A 37 1.59 -17.58 -18.09
CA VAL A 37 2.24 -17.93 -16.84
C VAL A 37 1.88 -16.81 -15.88
N ASN A 38 1.02 -17.11 -14.92
CA ASN A 38 0.71 -16.17 -13.84
C ASN A 38 1.96 -16.09 -12.95
N ILE A 39 2.82 -15.11 -13.24
CA ILE A 39 4.01 -14.85 -12.43
C ILE A 39 3.53 -14.22 -11.12
N PRO A 40 3.77 -14.87 -9.95
CA PRO A 40 3.38 -14.30 -8.67
C PRO A 40 4.01 -12.93 -8.49
N HIS A 41 3.19 -11.93 -8.17
CA HIS A 41 3.71 -10.59 -7.89
C HIS A 41 4.30 -10.55 -6.47
N PRO A 42 5.52 -10.01 -6.28
CA PRO A 42 6.09 -9.83 -4.96
C PRO A 42 5.21 -8.94 -4.09
N VAL A 43 4.99 -9.35 -2.85
CA VAL A 43 4.30 -8.54 -1.84
C VAL A 43 5.37 -7.77 -1.05
N PRO A 44 5.21 -6.45 -0.85
CA PRO A 44 6.18 -5.68 -0.09
C PRO A 44 6.16 -6.11 1.38
N VAL A 45 7.34 -6.31 1.97
CA VAL A 45 7.52 -6.52 3.41
C VAL A 45 7.82 -5.16 4.03
N LEU A 46 6.85 -4.60 4.75
CA LEU A 46 6.90 -3.26 5.33
C LEU A 46 6.68 -3.31 6.84
N SER A 47 7.09 -2.26 7.55
CA SER A 47 6.88 -2.14 8.99
C SER A 47 5.39 -2.11 9.34
N ASP A 48 5.05 -2.59 10.53
CA ASP A 48 3.68 -2.59 11.06
C ASP A 48 3.05 -1.20 11.07
N ASP A 49 3.86 -0.15 11.27
CA ASP A 49 3.37 1.24 11.23
C ASP A 49 2.71 1.65 9.90
N ILE A 50 3.10 1.01 8.80
CA ILE A 50 2.56 1.24 7.45
C ILE A 50 1.35 0.33 7.22
N MET A 51 1.41 -0.90 7.73
CA MET A 51 0.44 -1.95 7.45
C MET A 51 -0.80 -1.90 8.36
N ALA A 52 -0.62 -1.55 9.63
CA ALA A 52 -1.67 -1.52 10.63
C ALA A 52 -2.54 -0.25 10.53
N PRO A 53 -3.79 -0.28 11.01
CA PRO A 53 -4.58 0.92 11.21
C PRO A 53 -3.90 1.89 12.19
N VAL A 54 -4.09 3.19 11.98
CA VAL A 54 -3.56 4.21 12.89
C VAL A 54 -4.33 4.14 14.22
N PRO A 55 -3.65 4.05 15.38
CA PRO A 55 -4.30 4.05 16.68
C PRO A 55 -5.12 5.33 16.92
N LEU A 56 -6.18 5.18 17.70
CA LEU A 56 -7.10 6.27 18.01
C LEU A 56 -7.01 6.65 19.49
N ILE A 57 -7.10 7.94 19.77
CA ILE A 57 -7.16 8.49 21.13
C ILE A 57 -8.43 9.32 21.31
N ASP A 58 -8.88 9.43 22.56
CA ASP A 58 -10.00 10.29 22.92
C ASP A 58 -9.54 11.75 23.08
N VAL A 59 -10.37 12.66 22.59
CA VAL A 59 -10.15 14.11 22.64
C VAL A 59 -11.45 14.83 22.93
N TYR A 60 -11.36 15.99 23.56
CA TYR A 60 -12.50 16.87 23.74
C TYR A 60 -12.74 17.70 22.49
N VAL A 61 -14.00 17.74 22.06
CA VAL A 61 -14.49 18.60 20.98
C VAL A 61 -15.71 19.39 21.46
N ALA A 62 -15.94 20.57 20.90
CA ALA A 62 -17.16 21.35 21.18
C ALA A 62 -17.86 21.77 19.88
N PRO A 63 -19.20 21.74 19.83
CA PRO A 63 -19.94 22.27 18.71
C PRO A 63 -19.92 23.80 18.73
N VAL A 64 -19.86 24.43 17.55
CA VAL A 64 -19.98 25.87 17.38
C VAL A 64 -21.46 26.22 17.24
N LEU A 65 -21.98 27.01 18.18
CA LEU A 65 -23.37 27.46 18.23
C LEU A 65 -23.62 28.62 17.24
N ASP A 66 -22.65 29.52 17.10
CA ASP A 66 -22.68 30.61 16.11
C ASP A 66 -21.54 30.48 15.10
N LYS A 67 -21.88 30.07 13.88
CA LYS A 67 -20.93 29.86 12.78
C LYS A 67 -20.14 31.13 12.42
N LYS A 68 -20.68 32.33 12.69
CA LYS A 68 -19.98 33.60 12.44
C LYS A 68 -18.77 33.78 13.36
N GLN A 69 -18.79 33.14 14.52
CA GLN A 69 -17.71 33.22 15.52
C GLN A 69 -16.60 32.19 15.29
N THR A 70 -16.74 31.27 14.32
CA THR A 70 -15.80 30.16 14.09
C THR A 70 -14.34 30.62 14.03
N SER A 71 -14.02 31.65 13.24
CA SER A 71 -12.65 32.14 13.10
C SER A 71 -12.08 32.75 14.39
N ARG A 72 -12.92 33.45 15.18
CA ARG A 72 -12.53 33.99 16.50
C ARG A 72 -12.27 32.84 17.47
N LEU A 73 -13.19 31.89 17.53
CA LEU A 73 -13.13 30.72 18.41
C LEU A 73 -11.91 29.85 18.10
N ILE A 74 -11.58 29.59 16.83
CA ILE A 74 -10.36 28.86 16.46
C ILE A 74 -9.12 29.55 17.05
N LYS A 75 -8.99 30.87 16.91
CA LYS A 75 -7.82 31.61 17.43
C LYS A 75 -7.72 31.51 18.95
N GLU A 76 -8.84 31.69 19.64
CA GLU A 76 -8.90 31.65 21.10
C GLU A 76 -8.60 30.24 21.64
N VAL A 77 -9.22 29.22 21.02
CA VAL A 77 -9.03 27.81 21.35
C VAL A 77 -7.58 27.38 21.07
N SER A 78 -7.00 27.76 19.92
CA SER A 78 -5.60 27.43 19.60
C SER A 78 -4.59 28.10 20.53
N SER A 79 -4.90 29.30 21.03
CA SER A 79 -4.07 30.00 22.02
C SER A 79 -4.14 29.33 23.40
N ARG A 80 -5.36 28.95 23.82
CA ARG A 80 -5.60 28.43 25.18
C ARG A 80 -5.40 26.91 25.31
N PHE A 81 -5.55 26.16 24.22
CA PHE A 81 -5.39 24.70 24.14
C PHE A 81 -4.54 24.32 22.92
N PRO A 82 -3.24 24.64 22.93
CA PRO A 82 -2.35 24.19 21.87
C PRO A 82 -2.33 22.66 21.76
N LEU A 83 -2.19 22.14 20.54
CA LEU A 83 -2.13 20.71 20.26
C LEU A 83 -0.85 20.36 19.48
N PRO A 84 0.34 20.48 20.10
CA PRO A 84 1.61 20.26 19.40
C PRO A 84 1.76 18.82 18.86
N ASP A 85 1.14 17.85 19.52
CA ASP A 85 1.25 16.44 19.10
C ASP A 85 0.20 16.02 18.07
N LEU A 86 -0.76 16.89 17.74
CA LEU A 86 -1.88 16.58 16.84
C LEU A 86 -1.99 17.57 15.67
N LEU A 87 -0.86 18.12 15.23
CA LEU A 87 -0.80 19.12 14.14
C LEU A 87 -1.27 18.59 12.78
N HIS A 88 -1.30 17.27 12.59
CA HIS A 88 -1.87 16.65 11.38
C HIS A 88 -3.39 16.77 11.32
N LEU A 89 -4.06 16.90 12.47
CA LEU A 89 -5.51 17.04 12.52
C LEU A 89 -5.92 18.47 12.14
N LYS A 90 -7.01 18.59 11.38
CA LYS A 90 -7.63 19.90 11.17
C LYS A 90 -8.29 20.35 12.47
N ARG A 91 -8.16 21.62 12.83
CA ARG A 91 -8.76 22.16 14.06
C ARG A 91 -10.29 22.13 14.05
N VAL A 92 -10.90 22.14 12.86
CA VAL A 92 -12.34 22.23 12.65
C VAL A 92 -12.83 21.06 11.82
N ASN A 93 -13.96 20.49 12.23
CA ASN A 93 -14.73 19.55 11.44
C ASN A 93 -16.06 20.19 11.04
N SER A 94 -16.41 20.13 9.76
CA SER A 94 -17.69 20.61 9.21
C SER A 94 -18.43 19.43 8.63
N GLN A 95 -19.55 19.06 9.24
CA GLN A 95 -20.36 17.93 8.82
C GLN A 95 -21.72 18.41 8.32
N LYS A 96 -22.17 17.85 7.19
CA LYS A 96 -23.52 18.12 6.67
C LYS A 96 -24.49 17.13 7.32
N SER A 97 -25.48 17.63 8.05
CA SER A 97 -26.63 16.84 8.46
C SER A 97 -27.63 16.71 7.31
N GLY A 98 -28.37 15.60 7.23
CA GLY A 98 -29.31 15.28 6.15
C GLY A 98 -30.34 16.36 5.83
N ASN A 99 -30.54 17.31 6.76
CA ASN A 99 -31.44 18.46 6.60
C ASN A 99 -30.78 19.71 5.96
N LYS A 100 -29.64 19.57 5.26
CA LYS A 100 -28.80 20.67 4.71
C LYS A 100 -28.12 21.56 5.75
N GLU A 101 -28.37 21.33 7.03
CA GLU A 101 -27.72 22.09 8.09
C GLU A 101 -26.30 21.58 8.33
N THR A 102 -25.33 22.47 8.18
CA THR A 102 -23.92 22.16 8.47
C THR A 102 -23.65 22.36 9.96
N THR A 103 -23.15 21.35 10.65
CA THR A 103 -22.64 21.49 12.02
C THR A 103 -21.13 21.72 11.96
N ILE A 104 -20.64 22.61 12.81
CA ILE A 104 -19.21 22.91 12.93
C ILE A 104 -18.77 22.48 14.33
N GLN A 105 -17.67 21.74 14.41
CA GLN A 105 -17.08 21.27 15.66
C GLN A 105 -15.62 21.71 15.71
N ILE A 106 -15.14 22.09 16.90
CA ILE A 106 -13.75 22.49 17.14
C ILE A 106 -13.09 21.50 18.09
N LEU A 107 -11.90 21.04 17.71
CA LEU A 107 -11.02 20.23 18.55
C LEU A 107 -10.38 21.08 19.64
N LEU A 108 -10.52 20.66 20.90
CA LEU A 108 -10.07 21.40 22.07
C LEU A 108 -8.73 20.85 22.59
N SER A 109 -8.75 19.70 23.24
CA SER A 109 -7.62 19.11 23.97
C SER A 109 -7.66 17.58 23.93
N LYS A 110 -6.53 16.93 24.26
CA LYS A 110 -6.50 15.49 24.54
C LYS A 110 -7.30 15.18 25.81
N ALA A 111 -8.00 14.05 25.83
CA ALA A 111 -8.58 13.54 27.07
C ALA A 111 -7.47 12.88 27.93
N PRO A 112 -7.58 12.88 29.26
CA PRO A 112 -6.65 12.15 30.11
C PRO A 112 -6.75 10.65 29.79
N SER A 113 -5.62 10.06 29.41
CA SER A 113 -5.45 8.61 29.28
C SER A 113 -5.34 7.99 30.67
N SER A 114 -6.04 6.88 30.91
CA SER A 114 -5.95 6.12 32.17
C SER A 114 -4.62 5.38 32.37
N GLU A 115 -3.72 5.42 31.38
CA GLU A 115 -2.48 4.63 31.34
C GLU A 115 -1.19 5.45 31.52
N ASP A 116 -1.27 6.78 31.51
CA ASP A 116 -0.08 7.64 31.66
C ASP A 116 0.20 7.97 33.14
N GLY A 117 0.80 6.99 33.82
CA GLY A 117 1.57 7.26 35.03
C GLY A 117 2.88 7.97 34.64
N SER A 118 3.00 9.25 35.01
CA SER A 118 4.22 10.07 34.98
C SER A 118 4.74 10.60 33.63
N SER A 119 4.30 11.80 33.25
CA SER A 119 5.22 12.89 32.87
C SER A 119 4.53 14.23 33.09
N ALA A 120 5.21 15.17 33.73
CA ALA A 120 4.65 16.38 34.32
C ALA A 120 4.43 17.54 33.34
N ASP A 121 4.45 17.31 32.01
CA ASP A 121 4.55 18.38 31.00
C ASP A 121 3.46 18.35 29.90
N SER A 122 2.31 17.73 30.14
CA SER A 122 1.14 17.94 29.29
C SER A 122 -0.08 18.19 30.15
N GLU A 123 -0.45 19.46 30.30
CA GLU A 123 -1.72 19.87 30.92
C GLU A 123 -2.88 19.33 30.06
N SER A 124 -3.24 18.05 30.22
CA SER A 124 -4.50 17.48 29.78
C SER A 124 -5.60 18.12 30.63
N ARG A 125 -5.95 19.34 30.28
CA ARG A 125 -6.94 20.12 31.01
C ARG A 125 -8.31 19.70 30.52
N ASP A 126 -9.11 19.13 31.40
CA ASP A 126 -10.53 18.90 31.11
C ASP A 126 -11.16 20.28 30.88
N PRO A 127 -11.64 20.57 29.65
CA PRO A 127 -12.22 21.87 29.34
C PRO A 127 -13.55 22.09 30.08
N THR A 128 -14.07 21.11 30.84
CA THR A 128 -15.29 21.24 31.63
C THR A 128 -15.04 21.65 33.09
N GLU A 129 -13.83 21.48 33.63
CA GLU A 129 -13.55 21.63 35.07
C GLU A 129 -13.44 23.09 35.56
N ASN A 130 -13.39 24.09 34.67
CA ASN A 130 -13.10 25.49 35.04
C ASN A 130 -14.16 26.52 34.60
N GLY A 131 -15.44 26.14 34.44
CA GLY A 131 -16.49 27.09 34.02
C GLY A 131 -16.19 27.68 32.65
N PHE A 132 -15.80 26.81 31.73
CA PHE A 132 -15.23 27.20 30.47
C PHE A 132 -16.29 27.75 29.52
N HIS A 133 -16.38 29.07 29.48
CA HIS A 133 -17.28 29.79 28.59
C HIS A 133 -16.50 30.34 27.42
N PHE A 134 -16.59 29.65 26.29
CA PHE A 134 -16.40 30.33 25.01
C PHE A 134 -17.76 30.75 24.49
N ASP A 135 -18.01 32.06 24.46
CA ASP A 135 -19.23 32.59 23.89
C ASP A 135 -19.38 32.11 22.44
N GLY A 136 -20.35 31.21 22.21
CA GLY A 136 -20.59 30.59 20.92
C GLY A 136 -20.11 29.15 20.77
N LEU A 137 -19.57 28.50 21.82
CA LEU A 137 -19.41 27.04 21.87
C LEU A 137 -20.48 26.38 22.74
N GLY A 138 -20.90 25.19 22.34
CA GLY A 138 -21.75 24.32 23.15
C GLY A 138 -20.94 23.44 24.09
N LYS A 139 -21.63 22.54 24.78
CA LYS A 139 -21.02 21.64 25.76
C LYS A 139 -19.95 20.74 25.09
N PRO A 140 -18.72 20.70 25.61
CA PRO A 140 -17.70 19.75 25.15
C PRO A 140 -18.13 18.29 25.34
N PHE A 141 -17.68 17.42 24.43
CA PHE A 141 -17.88 15.98 24.50
C PHE A 141 -16.64 15.25 23.95
N LEU A 142 -16.53 13.95 24.23
CA LEU A 142 -15.42 13.12 23.78
C LEU A 142 -15.68 12.56 22.38
N THR A 143 -14.64 12.57 21.55
CA THR A 143 -14.61 11.86 20.27
C THR A 143 -13.24 11.21 20.06
N LYS A 144 -13.15 10.30 19.09
CA LYS A 144 -11.89 9.65 18.71
C LYS A 144 -11.21 10.37 17.56
N VAL A 145 -9.88 10.41 17.59
CA VAL A 145 -9.04 10.94 16.51
C VAL A 145 -7.77 10.10 16.35
N ALA A 146 -7.15 10.18 15.18
CA ALA A 146 -5.88 9.52 14.91
C ALA A 146 -4.74 10.13 15.74
N VAL A 147 -3.99 9.29 16.46
CA VAL A 147 -2.87 9.73 17.30
C VAL A 147 -1.70 10.30 16.50
N ARG A 148 -1.54 9.83 15.26
CA ARG A 148 -0.43 10.21 14.36
C ARG A 148 -0.92 10.43 12.93
N PRO A 149 -0.13 11.09 12.06
CA PRO A 149 -0.46 11.22 10.65
C PRO A 149 -0.59 9.86 9.96
N ALA A 150 -1.52 9.77 9.00
CA ALA A 150 -1.63 8.61 8.13
C ALA A 150 -0.43 8.56 7.15
N ILE A 151 0.13 7.37 6.95
CA ILE A 151 1.25 7.12 6.03
C ILE A 151 0.71 6.65 4.67
N THR A 152 -0.34 5.83 4.67
CA THR A 152 -0.95 5.28 3.45
C THR A 152 -2.33 5.87 3.17
N ARG A 153 -2.80 5.78 1.92
CA ARG A 153 -4.15 6.15 1.51
C ARG A 153 -5.20 5.40 2.33
N ARG A 154 -5.00 4.09 2.54
CA ARG A 154 -5.89 3.26 3.36
C ARG A 154 -5.99 3.78 4.80
N GLN A 155 -4.86 4.12 5.40
CA GLN A 155 -4.83 4.71 6.74
C GLN A 155 -5.55 6.06 6.75
N PHE A 156 -5.31 6.91 5.76
CA PHE A 156 -5.96 8.21 5.63
C PHE A 156 -7.48 8.09 5.55
N GLU A 157 -7.97 7.22 4.65
CA GLU A 157 -9.40 6.95 4.48
C GLU A 157 -10.06 6.47 5.77
N HIS A 158 -9.36 5.66 6.56
CA HIS A 158 -9.82 5.26 7.89
C HIS A 158 -9.82 6.43 8.88
N CYS A 159 -8.74 7.22 8.96
CA CYS A 159 -8.63 8.34 9.89
C CYS A 159 -9.70 9.41 9.67
N VAL A 160 -10.01 9.74 8.41
CA VAL A 160 -10.99 10.78 8.05
C VAL A 160 -12.42 10.43 8.50
N GLN A 161 -12.72 9.15 8.71
CA GLN A 161 -14.02 8.72 9.26
C GLN A 161 -14.21 9.19 10.72
N TYR A 162 -13.11 9.37 11.45
CA TYR A 162 -13.13 9.83 12.84
C TYR A 162 -12.95 11.34 12.94
N TRP A 163 -11.95 11.88 12.23
CA TRP A 163 -11.70 13.32 12.21
C TRP A 163 -10.91 13.75 10.98
N PRO A 164 -11.19 14.95 10.42
CA PRO A 164 -10.45 15.44 9.27
C PRO A 164 -8.95 15.61 9.60
N THR A 165 -8.10 15.00 8.79
CA THR A 165 -6.63 15.08 8.87
C THR A 165 -6.04 15.58 7.56
N ALA A 166 -4.86 16.18 7.61
CA ALA A 166 -4.03 16.40 6.44
C ALA A 166 -3.41 15.07 5.98
N PHE A 167 -3.24 14.92 4.66
CA PHE A 167 -2.57 13.77 4.07
C PHE A 167 -1.96 14.17 2.73
N HIS A 168 -0.69 13.81 2.56
CA HIS A 168 0.04 13.95 1.31
C HIS A 168 0.50 12.54 0.93
N GLU A 169 -0.05 12.03 -0.16
CA GLU A 169 0.21 10.66 -0.59
C GLU A 169 1.65 10.49 -1.08
N ASP A 170 2.36 9.53 -0.50
CA ASP A 170 3.61 9.02 -1.07
C ASP A 170 3.29 8.09 -2.25
N LYS A 171 3.41 8.63 -3.46
CA LYS A 171 3.12 7.90 -4.70
C LYS A 171 3.98 6.65 -4.87
N LEU A 172 5.21 6.65 -4.37
CA LEU A 172 6.12 5.52 -4.51
C LEU A 172 5.70 4.38 -3.58
N LEU A 173 5.38 4.73 -2.33
CA LEU A 173 4.86 3.76 -1.35
C LEU A 173 3.55 3.14 -1.82
N GLU A 174 2.61 3.97 -2.31
CA GLU A 174 1.33 3.47 -2.82
C GLU A 174 1.49 2.54 -4.04
N ARG A 175 2.43 2.84 -4.94
CA ARG A 175 2.75 1.93 -6.05
C ARG A 175 3.28 0.58 -5.55
N ARG A 176 4.15 0.57 -4.53
CA ARG A 176 4.64 -0.67 -3.90
C ARG A 176 3.51 -1.46 -3.26
N LEU A 177 2.62 -0.80 -2.53
CA LEU A 177 1.46 -1.44 -1.88
C LEU A 177 0.45 -2.02 -2.86
N LYS A 178 0.28 -1.40 -4.03
CA LYS A 178 -0.60 -1.91 -5.11
C LYS A 178 -0.03 -3.12 -5.85
N GLY A 179 1.28 -3.37 -5.74
CA GLY A 179 1.96 -4.43 -6.50
C GLY A 179 2.39 -4.01 -7.91
N ASP A 180 2.14 -2.75 -8.32
CA ASP A 180 2.46 -2.21 -9.65
C ASP A 180 3.87 -1.59 -9.71
N PHE A 181 4.80 -2.16 -8.93
CA PHE A 181 6.16 -1.64 -8.82
C PHE A 181 7.07 -2.19 -9.92
N PHE A 182 6.90 -3.46 -10.29
CA PHE A 182 7.74 -4.14 -11.27
C PHE A 182 7.07 -4.24 -12.64
N THR A 183 7.84 -4.11 -13.71
CA THR A 183 7.39 -4.43 -15.06
C THR A 183 7.31 -5.95 -15.28
N SER A 184 6.69 -6.38 -16.38
CA SER A 184 6.63 -7.81 -16.71
C SER A 184 8.01 -8.42 -16.97
N GLU A 185 8.93 -7.64 -17.54
CA GLU A 185 10.34 -8.05 -17.76
C GLU A 185 11.07 -8.19 -16.42
N GLU A 186 10.92 -7.21 -15.51
CA GLU A 186 11.52 -7.28 -14.18
C GLU A 186 11.00 -8.47 -13.37
N LEU A 187 9.70 -8.79 -13.49
CA LEU A 187 9.12 -9.98 -12.85
C LEU A 187 9.72 -11.29 -13.39
N GLN A 188 10.00 -11.36 -14.70
CA GLN A 188 10.68 -12.52 -15.29
C GLN A 188 12.11 -12.64 -14.78
N SER A 189 12.85 -11.53 -14.70
CA SER A 189 14.20 -11.51 -14.12
C SER A 189 14.18 -11.94 -12.64
N ILE A 190 13.26 -11.41 -11.83
CA ILE A 190 13.07 -11.84 -10.43
C ILE A 190 12.82 -13.35 -10.35
N GLN A 191 11.96 -13.90 -11.21
CA GLN A 191 11.67 -15.33 -11.24
C GLN A 191 12.92 -16.15 -11.62
N LYS A 192 13.69 -15.73 -12.63
CA LYS A 192 14.97 -16.33 -13.04
C LYS A 192 15.94 -16.38 -11.85
N TYR A 193 16.12 -15.27 -11.13
CA TYR A 193 17.02 -15.22 -9.97
C TYR A 193 16.53 -16.05 -8.79
N MET A 194 15.22 -16.05 -8.53
CA MET A 194 14.62 -16.88 -7.49
C MET A 194 14.84 -18.37 -7.78
N GLN A 195 14.68 -18.80 -9.03
CA GLN A 195 14.99 -20.19 -9.43
C GLN A 195 16.45 -20.55 -9.15
N ARG A 196 17.38 -19.63 -9.41
CA ARG A 196 18.80 -19.85 -9.10
C ARG A 196 19.06 -19.98 -7.60
N ALA A 197 18.41 -19.15 -6.76
CA ALA A 197 18.48 -19.26 -5.31
C ALA A 197 17.91 -20.60 -4.80
N LEU A 198 16.80 -21.07 -5.39
CA LEU A 198 16.20 -22.37 -5.05
C LEU A 198 17.10 -23.55 -5.46
N GLN A 199 17.82 -23.46 -6.57
CA GLN A 199 18.83 -24.46 -6.95
C GLN A 199 19.95 -24.55 -5.91
N ALA A 200 20.46 -23.40 -5.44
CA ALA A 200 21.47 -23.37 -4.38
C ALA A 200 20.94 -23.96 -3.06
N ALA A 201 19.69 -23.66 -2.69
CA ALA A 201 19.02 -24.24 -1.53
C ALA A 201 18.85 -25.77 -1.64
N GLN A 202 18.50 -26.27 -2.84
CA GLN A 202 18.40 -27.70 -3.10
C GLN A 202 19.76 -28.40 -3.00
N HIS A 203 20.81 -27.77 -3.50
CA HIS A 203 22.18 -28.28 -3.36
C HIS A 203 22.58 -28.39 -1.88
N ALA A 204 22.34 -27.34 -1.08
CA ALA A 204 22.58 -27.34 0.36
C ALA A 204 21.90 -28.54 1.05
N LYS A 205 20.64 -28.80 0.70
CA LYS A 205 19.89 -29.94 1.23
C LYS A 205 20.54 -31.29 0.87
N GLN A 206 21.06 -31.42 -0.35
CA GLN A 206 21.70 -32.65 -0.82
C GLN A 206 23.05 -32.90 -0.12
N THR A 207 23.74 -31.85 0.31
CA THR A 207 25.00 -31.92 1.05
C THR A 207 24.81 -31.98 2.58
N GLY A 208 23.56 -32.07 3.06
CA GLY A 208 23.24 -32.21 4.49
C GLY A 208 23.17 -30.89 5.26
N MET A 209 23.13 -29.76 4.55
CA MET A 209 22.96 -28.42 5.12
C MET A 209 21.48 -27.99 5.13
N GLU A 210 21.21 -26.86 5.80
CA GLU A 210 19.88 -26.26 5.78
C GLU A 210 19.52 -25.79 4.36
N PRO A 211 18.28 -26.01 3.88
CA PRO A 211 17.86 -25.73 2.50
C PRO A 211 17.63 -24.23 2.27
N VAL A 212 18.70 -23.43 2.37
CA VAL A 212 18.70 -21.97 2.21
C VAL A 212 19.73 -21.60 1.15
N GLY A 213 19.30 -20.80 0.17
CA GLY A 213 20.14 -20.32 -0.93
C GLY A 213 19.98 -18.82 -1.12
N ALA A 214 21.04 -18.17 -1.58
CA ALA A 214 21.09 -16.74 -1.84
C ALA A 214 21.83 -16.48 -3.17
N VAL A 215 21.41 -15.43 -3.87
CA VAL A 215 22.07 -14.96 -5.09
C VAL A 215 22.26 -13.44 -5.00
N VAL A 216 23.36 -12.96 -5.55
CA VAL A 216 23.66 -11.53 -5.73
C VAL A 216 23.74 -11.26 -7.23
N VAL A 217 23.06 -10.22 -7.67
CA VAL A 217 22.90 -9.86 -9.08
C VAL A 217 23.50 -8.47 -9.31
N ASP A 218 24.25 -8.32 -10.39
CA ASP A 218 24.63 -6.99 -10.89
C ASP A 218 23.43 -6.38 -11.63
N PRO A 219 22.86 -5.26 -11.11
CA PRO A 219 21.68 -4.65 -11.73
C PRO A 219 21.96 -4.01 -13.09
N VAL A 220 23.23 -3.75 -13.46
CA VAL A 220 23.58 -3.17 -14.76
C VAL A 220 23.76 -4.26 -15.81
N ALA A 221 24.43 -5.35 -15.46
CA ALA A 221 24.66 -6.47 -16.37
C ALA A 221 23.49 -7.45 -16.46
N ASP A 222 22.54 -7.43 -15.50
CA ASP A 222 21.47 -8.42 -15.34
C ASP A 222 22.03 -9.86 -15.24
N GLU A 223 23.12 -10.00 -14.47
CA GLU A 223 23.86 -11.25 -14.30
C GLU A 223 24.12 -11.59 -12.83
N VAL A 224 24.14 -12.90 -12.54
CA VAL A 224 24.44 -13.39 -11.19
C VAL A 224 25.94 -13.33 -10.95
N ILE A 225 26.36 -12.49 -10.01
CA ILE A 225 27.77 -12.29 -9.65
C ILE A 225 28.18 -13.02 -8.38
N GLY A 226 27.21 -13.58 -7.64
CA GLY A 226 27.49 -14.38 -6.45
C GLY A 226 26.35 -15.34 -6.16
N VAL A 227 26.71 -16.55 -5.74
CA VAL A 227 25.77 -17.57 -5.25
C VAL A 227 26.30 -18.08 -3.92
N GLY A 228 25.41 -18.24 -2.95
CA GLY A 228 25.71 -18.80 -1.64
C GLY A 228 24.62 -19.76 -1.19
N HIS A 229 25.00 -20.70 -0.35
CA HIS A 229 24.09 -21.61 0.33
C HIS A 229 24.51 -21.78 1.79
N ASP A 230 23.64 -22.37 2.60
CA ASP A 230 23.92 -22.56 4.03
C ASP A 230 25.12 -23.47 4.25
N LEU A 231 26.10 -23.03 5.04
CA LEU A 231 27.28 -23.79 5.43
C LEU A 231 27.48 -23.77 6.96
N ARG A 232 26.45 -23.47 7.74
CA ARG A 232 26.58 -23.30 9.20
C ARG A 232 27.04 -24.56 9.92
N HIS A 233 26.73 -25.72 9.34
CA HIS A 233 27.12 -27.02 9.85
C HIS A 233 28.44 -27.54 9.26
N ALA A 234 29.06 -26.81 8.31
CA ALA A 234 30.34 -27.17 7.70
C ALA A 234 31.57 -26.73 8.53
N GLY A 235 31.38 -25.86 9.53
CA GLY A 235 32.45 -25.51 10.46
C GLY A 235 32.31 -24.15 11.15
N ASN A 236 31.55 -23.21 10.58
CA ASN A 236 31.34 -21.89 11.18
C ASN A 236 29.85 -21.51 11.22
N PRO A 237 29.25 -21.28 12.40
CA PRO A 237 27.83 -20.95 12.53
C PRO A 237 27.45 -19.60 11.88
N LEU A 238 28.42 -18.78 11.48
CA LEU A 238 28.18 -17.51 10.76
C LEU A 238 28.09 -17.66 9.25
N HIS A 239 28.35 -18.85 8.69
CA HIS A 239 28.26 -19.12 7.25
C HIS A 239 26.82 -19.34 6.77
N HIS A 240 25.95 -18.36 7.04
CA HIS A 240 24.62 -18.30 6.43
C HIS A 240 24.73 -18.05 4.91
N ALA A 241 23.76 -18.55 4.14
CA ALA A 241 23.74 -18.42 2.68
C ALA A 241 24.00 -17.00 2.16
N VAL A 242 23.45 -15.97 2.83
CA VAL A 242 23.66 -14.55 2.48
C VAL A 242 25.12 -14.15 2.66
N MET A 243 25.74 -14.54 3.77
CA MET A 243 27.13 -14.22 4.04
C MET A 243 28.06 -14.90 3.05
N VAL A 244 27.80 -16.17 2.74
CA VAL A 244 28.55 -16.92 1.71
C VAL A 244 28.40 -16.24 0.35
N ALA A 245 27.20 -15.82 -0.04
CA ALA A 245 26.99 -15.14 -1.32
C ALA A 245 27.77 -13.80 -1.41
N VAL A 246 27.82 -13.03 -0.31
CA VAL A 246 28.62 -11.79 -0.23
C VAL A 246 30.11 -12.09 -0.38
N ASP A 247 30.60 -13.11 0.32
CA ASP A 247 32.01 -13.50 0.25
C ASP A 247 32.39 -14.09 -1.12
N THR A 248 31.47 -14.79 -1.81
CA THR A 248 31.64 -15.22 -3.20
C THR A 248 31.84 -14.02 -4.14
N VAL A 249 31.04 -12.95 -3.96
CA VAL A 249 31.23 -11.71 -4.73
C VAL A 249 32.60 -11.09 -4.43
N ALA A 250 32.94 -10.94 -3.15
CA ALA A 250 34.23 -10.39 -2.75
C ALA A 250 35.41 -11.21 -3.29
N SER A 251 35.31 -12.55 -3.26
CA SER A 251 36.31 -13.48 -3.80
C SER A 251 36.54 -13.30 -5.29
N SER A 252 35.51 -12.98 -6.07
CA SER A 252 35.64 -12.69 -7.50
C SER A 252 36.33 -11.34 -7.79
N GLN A 253 36.51 -10.51 -6.76
CA GLN A 253 37.16 -9.20 -6.80
C GLN A 253 38.40 -9.14 -5.89
N ASP A 254 39.06 -10.30 -5.67
CA ASP A 254 40.27 -10.45 -4.87
C ASP A 254 40.17 -10.02 -3.38
N GLY A 255 38.94 -9.89 -2.84
CA GLY A 255 38.68 -9.44 -1.47
C GLY A 255 38.06 -10.49 -0.52
N GLY A 256 37.74 -11.69 -1.01
CA GLY A 256 37.08 -12.73 -0.22
C GLY A 256 37.97 -13.32 0.88
N TYR A 257 37.35 -13.68 2.01
CA TYR A 257 38.06 -14.19 3.19
C TYR A 257 37.97 -15.71 3.35
N TRP A 258 36.90 -16.34 2.86
CA TRP A 258 36.70 -17.78 3.03
C TRP A 258 37.12 -18.57 1.78
N ASP A 259 37.75 -19.72 1.99
CA ASP A 259 38.09 -20.64 0.90
C ASP A 259 36.91 -21.59 0.63
N HIS A 260 36.01 -21.17 -0.27
CA HIS A 260 34.87 -21.99 -0.71
C HIS A 260 35.24 -23.01 -1.81
N ARG A 261 36.51 -23.01 -2.28
CA ARG A 261 36.94 -23.80 -3.46
C ARG A 261 37.08 -25.30 -3.16
N GLY A 262 36.96 -25.70 -1.90
CA GLY A 262 36.93 -27.11 -1.50
C GLY A 262 35.60 -27.82 -1.76
N GLU A 263 34.50 -27.09 -2.00
CA GLU A 263 33.14 -27.66 -2.09
C GLU A 263 32.45 -27.43 -3.45
N THR A 264 32.98 -26.54 -4.30
CA THR A 264 32.58 -26.44 -5.70
C THR A 264 33.28 -27.50 -6.53
N GLY A 265 32.80 -28.75 -6.43
CA GLY A 265 33.15 -29.80 -7.37
C GLY A 265 32.84 -29.36 -8.80
N SER A 266 33.88 -29.37 -9.64
CA SER A 266 33.96 -29.22 -11.09
C SER A 266 32.65 -29.06 -11.87
N SER A 267 32.54 -27.94 -12.58
CA SER A 267 31.75 -27.83 -13.83
C SER A 267 32.20 -28.85 -14.87
#